data_AF-A0A2S6GYP9-F1
#
_entry.id   AF-A0A2S6GYP9-F1
#
_cell.length_a   1.000
_cell.length_b   1.000
_cell.length_c   1.000
_cell.angle_alpha   90.00
_cell.angle_beta   90.00
_cell.angle_gamma   90.00
#
_symmetry.space_group_name_H-M   'P 1'
#
loop_
_entity.id
_entity.type
_entity.pdbx_description
1 polymer ?
#
loop_
_entity_poly.entity_id
_entity_poly.type
_entity_poly.pdbx_seq_one_letter_code
_entity_poly.pdbx_strand_id
1 'polypeptide(L)'
;MTGTRKPRAMPLAGALAAAAVLAGVAVFTVSNAGCASAGQYVQHGNEVELVGGCVDPTDLPAAPGTQPVGTSTGHAVDRYNRVSP
;
A
#
# COMPACT_ATOMS: atom_id res chain seq x y z
N MET A 1 15.80 37.60 44.09
CA MET A 1 15.15 36.38 43.56
C MET A 1 15.93 35.92 42.34
N THR A 2 16.97 35.10 42.52
CA THR A 2 17.86 34.67 41.43
C THR A 2 17.33 33.35 40.89
N GLY A 3 16.57 33.42 39.80
CA GLY A 3 15.96 32.25 39.17
C GLY A 3 17.02 31.29 38.65
N THR A 4 16.92 30.02 39.07
CA THR A 4 17.76 28.93 38.58
C THR A 4 17.42 28.68 37.11
N ARG A 5 18.31 29.07 36.19
CA ARG A 5 18.26 28.62 34.78
C ARG A 5 18.62 27.13 34.76
N LYS A 6 17.68 26.26 35.13
CA LYS A 6 17.76 24.83 34.84
C LYS A 6 18.01 24.70 33.33
N PRO A 7 19.02 23.92 32.89
CA PRO A 7 19.41 23.90 31.49
C PRO A 7 18.19 23.46 30.67
N ARG A 8 17.74 24.35 29.79
CA ARG A 8 16.59 24.19 28.88
C ARG A 8 16.74 22.96 27.95
N ALA A 9 17.84 22.23 28.05
CA ALA A 9 18.15 20.97 27.38
C ALA A 9 17.32 19.79 27.89
N MET A 10 16.94 19.76 29.17
CA MET A 10 16.18 18.64 29.73
C MET A 10 14.79 18.46 29.08
N PRO A 11 13.97 19.52 28.88
CA PRO A 11 12.71 19.40 28.14
C PRO A 11 12.92 19.13 26.64
N LEU A 12 14.01 19.61 26.05
CA LEU A 12 14.32 19.35 24.63
C LEU A 12 14.63 17.86 24.39
N ALA A 13 15.42 17.24 25.27
CA ALA A 13 15.69 15.82 25.22
C ALA A 13 14.42 14.98 25.36
N GLY A 14 13.50 15.38 26.25
CA GLY A 14 12.19 14.75 26.39
C GLY A 14 11.34 14.84 25.13
N ALA A 15 11.31 16.01 24.48
CA ALA A 15 10.59 16.21 23.23
C ALA A 15 11.16 15.37 22.08
N LEU A 16 12.49 15.29 21.96
CA LEU A 16 13.16 14.45 20.96
C LEU A 16 12.89 12.96 21.20
N ALA A 17 12.92 12.51 22.46
CA ALA A 17 12.59 11.13 22.80
C ALA A 17 11.14 10.79 22.44
N ALA A 18 10.18 11.66 22.79
CA ALA A 18 8.78 11.49 22.42
C ALA A 18 8.59 11.45 20.89
N ALA A 19 9.26 12.35 20.15
CA ALA A 19 9.21 12.38 18.70
C ALA A 19 9.76 11.09 18.07
N ALA A 20 10.88 10.57 18.59
CA ALA A 20 11.46 9.31 18.13
C ALA A 20 10.52 8.12 18.38
N VAL A 21 9.86 8.09 19.54
CA VAL A 21 8.84 7.06 19.85
C VAL A 21 7.67 7.16 18.88
N LEU A 22 7.13 8.37 18.65
CA LEU A 22 6.05 8.59 17.69
C LEU A 22 6.42 8.17 16.26
N ALA A 23 7.63 8.49 15.82
CA ALA A 23 8.15 8.07 14.52
C ALA A 23 8.27 6.53 14.44
N GLY A 24 8.78 5.89 15.50
CA GLY A 24 8.85 4.43 15.60
C GLY A 24 7.48 3.76 15.55
N VAL A 25 6.48 4.31 16.25
CA VAL A 25 5.10 3.82 16.20
C VAL A 25 4.54 3.92 14.78
N ALA A 26 4.75 5.03 14.09
CA ALA A 26 4.27 5.19 12.72
C ALA A 26 4.87 4.14 11.76
N VAL A 27 6.18 3.91 11.82
CA VAL A 27 6.86 2.88 11.02
C VAL A 27 6.37 1.48 11.37
N PHE A 28 6.21 1.19 12.66
CA PHE A 28 5.68 -0.09 13.13
C PHE A 28 4.25 -0.31 12.61
N THR A 29 3.38 0.70 12.72
CA THR A 29 2.02 0.64 12.20
C THR A 29 1.99 0.44 10.69
N VAL A 30 2.81 1.13 9.90
CA VAL A 30 2.90 0.88 8.45
C VAL A 30 3.39 -0.53 8.14
N SER A 31 4.33 -1.05 8.93
CA SER A 31 4.85 -2.42 8.76
C SER A 31 3.81 -3.49 9.11
N ASN A 32 2.96 -3.21 10.10
CA ASN A 32 1.89 -4.12 10.54
C ASN A 32 0.58 -3.96 9.75
N ALA A 33 0.27 -2.76 9.29
CA ALA A 33 -0.83 -2.48 8.37
C ALA A 33 -0.45 -2.79 6.92
N GLY A 34 0.84 -2.95 6.66
CA GLY A 34 1.38 -3.47 5.42
C GLY A 34 0.80 -4.84 5.19
N CYS A 35 -0.02 -4.92 4.15
CA CYS A 35 -0.56 -6.17 3.67
C CYS A 35 0.57 -7.18 3.49
N ALA A 36 0.30 -8.44 3.80
CA ALA A 36 1.31 -9.51 3.79
C ALA A 36 2.08 -9.63 2.45
N SER A 37 1.59 -9.02 1.38
CA SER A 37 2.34 -8.78 0.15
C SER A 37 2.04 -7.38 -0.39
N ALA A 38 3.10 -6.63 -0.72
CA ALA A 38 3.00 -5.34 -1.41
C ALA A 38 2.51 -5.48 -2.87
N GLY A 39 2.22 -6.70 -3.31
CA GLY A 39 2.02 -7.05 -4.70
C GLY A 39 3.33 -7.07 -5.48
N GLN A 40 3.28 -7.66 -6.67
CA GLN A 40 4.39 -7.68 -7.59
C GLN A 40 3.96 -7.11 -8.92
N TYR A 41 4.75 -6.18 -9.45
CA TYR A 41 4.57 -5.67 -10.79
C TYR A 41 5.06 -6.71 -11.79
N VAL A 42 4.14 -7.29 -12.56
CA VAL A 42 4.44 -8.25 -13.61
C VAL A 42 4.20 -7.57 -14.95
N GLN A 43 5.19 -7.65 -15.85
CA GLN A 43 5.00 -7.16 -17.21
C GLN A 43 4.26 -8.19 -18.05
N HIS A 44 3.11 -7.79 -18.57
CA HIS A 44 2.35 -8.51 -19.58
C HIS A 44 2.48 -7.76 -20.91
N GLY A 45 3.50 -8.11 -21.70
CA GLY A 45 3.75 -7.47 -23.00
C GLY A 45 4.22 -6.02 -22.87
N ASN A 46 3.34 -5.05 -23.14
CA ASN A 46 3.62 -3.61 -23.02
C ASN A 46 2.87 -2.96 -21.84
N GLU A 47 2.31 -3.78 -20.95
CA GLU A 47 1.53 -3.34 -19.80
C GLU A 47 2.14 -3.88 -18.50
N VAL A 48 2.05 -3.10 -17.42
CA VAL A 48 2.53 -3.47 -16.09
C VAL A 48 1.31 -3.71 -15.20
N GLU A 49 1.11 -4.95 -14.77
CA GLU A 49 0.02 -5.32 -13.86
C GLU A 49 0.54 -5.48 -12.43
N LEU A 50 -0.17 -4.92 -11.45
CA LEU A 50 0.11 -5.13 -10.04
C LEU A 50 -0.68 -6.36 -9.54
N VAL A 51 0.01 -7.48 -9.33
CA VAL A 51 -0.60 -8.75 -8.92
C VAL A 51 -0.39 -8.99 -7.43
N GLY A 52 -1.44 -9.37 -6.70
CA GLY A 52 -1.35 -9.77 -5.29
C GLY A 52 -1.01 -8.65 -4.32
N GLY A 53 -1.19 -7.39 -4.73
CA GLY A 53 -1.17 -6.23 -3.84
C GLY A 53 -2.51 -6.08 -3.12
N CYS A 54 -2.52 -5.31 -2.04
CA CYS A 54 -3.75 -5.02 -1.29
C CYS A 54 -4.44 -3.72 -1.67
N VAL A 55 -4.01 -3.12 -2.78
CA VAL A 55 -4.70 -1.99 -3.38
C VAL A 55 -5.86 -2.55 -4.20
N ASP A 56 -7.08 -2.10 -3.92
CA ASP A 56 -8.24 -2.48 -4.72
C ASP A 56 -8.15 -1.77 -6.09
N PRO A 57 -8.31 -2.49 -7.21
CA PRO A 57 -8.27 -1.89 -8.54
C PRO A 57 -9.37 -0.84 -8.77
N THR A 58 -10.45 -0.84 -7.99
CA THR A 58 -11.52 0.16 -8.07
C THR A 58 -11.18 1.51 -7.45
N ASP A 59 -10.20 1.53 -6.52
CA ASP A 59 -9.67 2.75 -5.91
C ASP A 59 -8.58 3.41 -6.78
N LEU A 60 -8.12 2.72 -7.81
CA LEU A 60 -7.11 3.22 -8.74
C LEU A 60 -7.77 3.97 -9.90
N PRO A 61 -7.22 5.12 -10.33
CA PRO A 61 -7.66 5.78 -11.54
C PRO A 61 -7.49 4.83 -12.73
N ALA A 62 -8.47 4.81 -13.63
CA ALA A 62 -8.43 3.98 -14.82
C ALA A 62 -7.11 4.21 -15.56
N ALA A 63 -6.32 3.15 -15.73
CA ALA A 63 -5.05 3.26 -16.43
C ALA A 63 -5.30 3.73 -17.87
N PRO A 64 -4.47 4.64 -18.41
CA PRO A 64 -4.63 5.11 -19.77
C PRO A 64 -4.43 3.96 -20.75
N GLY A 65 -5.51 3.52 -21.41
CA GLY A 65 -5.46 2.46 -22.43
C GLY A 65 -5.98 1.09 -21.98
N THR A 66 -6.20 0.86 -20.68
CA THR A 66 -6.92 -0.34 -20.21
C THR A 66 -8.41 -0.18 -20.42
N GLN A 67 -8.96 -0.91 -21.38
CA GLN A 67 -10.38 -1.19 -21.37
C GLN A 67 -10.67 -2.06 -20.13
N PRO A 68 -11.67 -1.74 -19.31
CA PRO A 68 -12.01 -2.58 -18.17
C PRO A 68 -12.27 -3.99 -18.70
N VAL A 69 -11.55 -4.98 -18.18
CA VAL A 69 -11.89 -6.40 -18.38
C VAL A 69 -13.13 -6.75 -17.54
N GLY A 70 -14.18 -5.94 -17.70
CA GLY A 70 -15.52 -6.35 -17.36
C GLY A 70 -15.96 -7.39 -18.37
N THR A 71 -16.39 -8.54 -17.86
CA THR A 71 -17.45 -9.37 -18.47
C THR A 71 -17.18 -10.16 -19.76
N SER A 72 -15.95 -10.67 -20.00
CA SER A 72 -15.73 -11.65 -21.09
C SER A 72 -15.22 -13.03 -20.67
N THR A 73 -14.56 -13.15 -19.52
CA THR A 73 -13.98 -14.45 -19.08
C THR A 73 -15.05 -15.52 -18.82
N GLY A 74 -16.28 -15.13 -18.45
CA GLY A 74 -17.41 -16.05 -18.26
C GLY A 74 -18.02 -16.62 -19.55
N HIS A 75 -18.00 -15.86 -20.66
CA HIS A 75 -18.56 -16.32 -21.94
C HIS A 75 -17.57 -17.13 -22.78
N ALA A 76 -16.25 -16.93 -22.56
CA ALA A 76 -15.21 -17.71 -23.23
C ALA A 76 -15.15 -19.16 -22.73
N VAL A 77 -15.33 -19.38 -21.42
CA VAL A 77 -15.33 -20.73 -20.83
C VAL A 77 -16.60 -21.53 -21.16
N ASP A 78 -17.76 -20.85 -21.25
CA ASP A 78 -19.03 -21.46 -21.64
C ASP A 78 -19.02 -21.97 -23.09
N ARG A 79 -18.42 -21.21 -24.02
CA ARG A 79 -18.21 -21.69 -25.40
C ARG A 79 -17.28 -22.90 -25.46
N TYR A 80 -16.21 -22.94 -24.66
CA TYR A 80 -15.26 -24.05 -24.70
C TYR A 80 -15.89 -25.36 -24.19
N ASN A 81 -16.65 -25.27 -23.10
CA ASN A 81 -17.36 -26.42 -22.53
C ASN A 81 -18.49 -26.94 -23.44
N ARG A 82 -19.05 -26.08 -24.29
CA ARG A 82 -20.08 -26.47 -25.27
C ARG A 82 -19.51 -27.15 -26.52
N VAL A 83 -18.21 -26.99 -26.79
CA VAL A 83 -17.55 -27.50 -28.02
C VAL A 83 -16.78 -28.81 -27.77
N SER A 84 -16.52 -29.19 -26.52
CA SER A 84 -16.08 -30.55 -26.18
C SER A 84 -17.27 -31.41 -25.73
N PRO A 85 -17.65 -32.48 -26.46
CA PRO A 85 -18.60 -33.47 -25.98
C PRO A 85 -18.05 -34.35 -24.86
#